data_AF-A0A9E0LHP6-F1
#
_entry.id   AF-A0A9E0LHP6-F1
#
_cell.length_a   1.000
_cell.length_b   1.000
_cell.length_c   1.000
_cell.angle_alpha   90.00
_cell.angle_beta   90.00
_cell.angle_gamma   90.00
#
_symmetry.space_group_name_H-M   'P 1'
#
loop_
_entity.id
_entity.type
_entity.pdbx_description
1 polymer ?
#
loop_
_entity_poly.entity_id
_entity_poly.type
_entity_poly.pdbx_seq_one_letter_code
_entity_poly.pdbx_strand_id
1 'polypeptide(L)'
;MNYQSETYKLYYQDRLIGKISNIGMDWPWFIADLETTEAFEEFREGFAYLTNEDNEERFDGELPIDLDNWFIADEQDNRVEAYIAIHNGNEIWWRW
;
A
#
# COMPACT_ATOMS: atom_id res chain seq x y z
N MET A 1 -8.41 10.64 10.36
CA MET A 1 -8.78 9.91 9.14
C MET A 1 -10.26 10.11 8.87
N ASN A 2 -10.57 10.71 7.73
CA ASN A 2 -11.91 10.83 7.19
C ASN A 2 -12.22 9.61 6.31
N TYR A 3 -12.93 8.62 6.86
CA TYR A 3 -13.30 7.40 6.14
C TYR A 3 -14.28 7.62 4.96
N GLN A 4 -14.78 8.84 4.78
CA GLN A 4 -15.63 9.23 3.65
C GLN A 4 -14.85 9.87 2.50
N SER A 5 -13.52 9.99 2.60
CA SER A 5 -12.71 10.53 1.50
C SER A 5 -12.83 9.65 0.26
N GLU A 6 -13.05 10.29 -0.89
CA GLU A 6 -13.15 9.62 -2.20
C GLU A 6 -11.78 9.17 -2.72
N THR A 7 -10.72 9.85 -2.27
CA THR A 7 -9.34 9.55 -2.59
C THR A 7 -8.45 9.56 -1.36
N TYR A 8 -7.39 8.76 -1.38
CA TYR A 8 -6.35 8.76 -0.36
C TYR A 8 -4.97 8.87 -1.02
N LYS A 9 -3.95 9.07 -0.19
CA LYS A 9 -2.55 9.05 -0.61
C LYS A 9 -1.80 7.99 0.18
N LEU A 10 -0.91 7.30 -0.51
CA LEU A 10 0.03 6.37 0.11
C LEU A 10 1.37 7.06 0.36
N TYR A 11 1.89 6.91 1.57
CA TYR A 11 3.20 7.41 1.96
C TYR A 11 4.06 6.29 2.54
N TYR A 12 5.36 6.37 2.25
CA TYR A 12 6.40 5.71 3.04
C TYR A 12 7.19 6.81 3.73
N GLN A 13 7.17 6.84 5.06
CA GLN A 13 7.60 7.99 5.85
C GLN A 13 6.90 9.28 5.36
N ASP A 14 7.65 10.23 4.80
CA ASP A 14 7.15 11.48 4.23
C ASP A 14 7.08 11.51 2.70
N ARG A 15 7.47 10.41 2.04
CA ARG A 15 7.52 10.33 0.57
C ARG A 15 6.18 9.88 0.03
N LEU A 16 5.62 10.66 -0.90
CA LEU A 16 4.39 10.28 -1.61
C LEU A 16 4.69 9.14 -2.59
N ILE A 17 4.12 7.97 -2.34
CA ILE A 17 4.30 6.75 -3.13
C ILE A 17 3.20 6.58 -4.17
N GLY A 18 1.98 7.02 -3.87
CA GLY A 18 0.89 6.93 -4.84
C GLY A 18 -0.41 7.59 -4.38
N LYS A 19 -1.37 7.61 -5.29
CA LYS A 19 -2.75 8.04 -5.04
C LYS A 19 -3.67 6.84 -5.11
N ILE A 20 -4.66 6.81 -4.23
CA ILE A 20 -5.60 5.71 -4.05
C ILE A 20 -7.00 6.20 -4.39
N SER A 21 -7.74 5.42 -5.17
CA SER A 21 -9.11 5.72 -5.59
C SER A 21 -9.93 4.44 -5.79
N ASN A 22 -11.23 4.56 -6.07
CA ASN A 22 -12.12 3.42 -6.33
C ASN A 22 -12.13 2.39 -5.18
N ILE A 23 -12.34 2.89 -3.96
CA ILE A 23 -12.21 2.10 -2.74
C ILE A 23 -13.36 1.12 -2.58
N GLY A 24 -13.01 -0.16 -2.47
CA GLY A 24 -13.85 -1.27 -2.04
C GLY A 24 -13.40 -1.82 -0.68
N MET A 25 -14.12 -2.84 -0.22
CA MET A 25 -13.83 -3.52 1.04
C MET A 25 -14.02 -5.02 0.87
N ASP A 26 -13.00 -5.79 1.25
CA ASP A 26 -13.04 -7.24 1.42
C ASP A 26 -12.53 -7.57 2.82
N TRP A 27 -13.46 -7.66 3.78
CA TRP A 27 -13.14 -7.68 5.20
C TRP A 27 -12.09 -8.76 5.55
N PRO A 28 -10.96 -8.42 6.20
CA PRO A 28 -10.67 -7.17 6.92
C PRO A 28 -9.89 -6.10 6.14
N TRP A 29 -9.76 -6.23 4.82
CA TRP A 29 -8.97 -5.36 3.95
C TRP A 29 -9.84 -4.32 3.24
N PHE A 30 -9.26 -3.14 3.01
CA PHE A 30 -9.70 -2.23 1.96
C PHE A 30 -8.93 -2.56 0.70
N ILE A 31 -9.60 -2.48 -0.44
CA ILE A 31 -9.01 -2.75 -1.76
C ILE A 31 -9.28 -1.53 -2.63
N ALA A 32 -8.30 -1.07 -3.38
CA ALA A 32 -8.44 0.12 -4.21
C ALA A 32 -7.46 0.12 -5.38
N ASP A 33 -7.74 0.99 -6.35
CA ASP A 33 -6.79 1.30 -7.41
C ASP A 33 -5.66 2.18 -6.85
N LEU A 34 -4.44 1.94 -7.32
CA LEU A 34 -3.23 2.69 -6.96
C LEU A 34 -2.58 3.28 -8.21
N GLU A 35 -2.49 4.61 -8.27
CA GLU A 35 -1.66 5.34 -9.22
C GLU A 35 -0.30 5.65 -8.55
N THR A 36 0.74 4.92 -8.91
CA THR A 36 2.08 5.05 -8.31
C THR A 36 2.85 6.25 -8.85
N THR A 37 3.66 6.88 -7.99
CA THR A 37 4.67 7.87 -8.38
C THR A 37 5.99 7.18 -8.75
N GLU A 38 6.97 7.95 -9.25
CA GLU A 38 8.33 7.45 -9.49
C GLU A 38 9.01 6.92 -8.20
N ALA A 39 8.62 7.45 -7.03
CA ALA A 39 9.16 7.00 -5.75
C ALA A 39 8.76 5.57 -5.40
N PHE A 40 7.75 4.98 -6.06
CA PHE A 40 7.37 3.58 -5.87
C PHE A 40 8.40 2.60 -6.43
N GLU A 41 9.24 3.02 -7.38
CA GLU A 41 10.10 2.09 -8.12
C GLU A 41 11.07 1.33 -7.22
N GLU A 42 11.56 1.96 -6.15
CA GLU A 42 12.43 1.30 -5.15
C GLU A 42 11.73 0.19 -4.35
N PHE A 43 10.40 0.19 -4.29
CA PHE A 43 9.59 -0.80 -3.56
C PHE A 43 8.96 -1.84 -4.49
N ARG A 44 9.02 -1.63 -5.81
CA ARG A 44 8.30 -2.45 -6.79
C ARG A 44 8.65 -3.94 -6.66
N GLU A 45 9.94 -4.26 -6.64
CA GLU A 45 10.40 -5.65 -6.50
C GLU A 45 10.01 -6.24 -5.14
N GLY A 46 10.07 -5.43 -4.08
CA GLY A 46 9.69 -5.83 -2.73
C GLY A 46 8.22 -6.25 -2.62
N PHE A 47 7.31 -5.42 -3.14
CA PHE A 47 5.89 -5.76 -3.18
C PHE A 47 5.57 -6.90 -4.15
N ALA A 48 6.25 -6.97 -5.28
CA ALA A 48 6.11 -8.08 -6.21
C ALA A 48 6.51 -9.41 -5.55
N TYR A 49 7.59 -9.42 -4.77
CA TYR A 49 8.02 -10.60 -4.01
C TYR A 49 6.99 -11.01 -2.95
N LEU A 50 6.48 -10.05 -2.18
CA LEU A 50 5.51 -10.27 -1.10
C LEU A 50 4.16 -10.79 -1.61
N THR A 51 3.68 -10.25 -2.73
CA THR A 51 2.33 -10.54 -3.26
C THR A 51 2.31 -11.68 -4.27
N ASN A 52 3.47 -12.23 -4.65
CA ASN A 52 3.56 -13.40 -5.52
C ASN A 52 3.03 -14.65 -4.80
N GLU A 53 1.87 -15.17 -5.22
CA GLU A 53 1.25 -16.35 -4.64
C GLU A 53 2.01 -17.65 -4.91
N ASP A 54 2.79 -17.70 -5.99
CA ASP A 54 3.62 -18.85 -6.36
C ASP A 54 4.95 -18.89 -5.59
N ASN A 55 5.25 -17.83 -4.83
CA ASN A 55 6.48 -17.74 -4.05
C ASN A 55 6.27 -18.31 -2.64
N GLU A 56 6.53 -19.61 -2.47
CA GLU A 56 6.42 -20.30 -1.18
C GLU A 56 7.40 -19.73 -0.12
N GLU A 57 8.53 -19.16 -0.54
CA GLU A 57 9.55 -18.59 0.36
C GLU A 57 9.18 -17.21 0.92
N ARG A 58 8.08 -16.59 0.45
CA ARG A 58 7.64 -15.26 0.94
C ARG A 58 7.33 -15.20 2.43
N PHE A 59 7.21 -16.35 3.09
CA PHE A 59 6.97 -16.48 4.52
C PHE A 59 8.23 -16.81 5.33
N ASP A 60 9.34 -17.15 4.67
CA ASP A 60 10.55 -17.68 5.29
C ASP A 60 11.78 -16.85 4.89
N GLY A 61 12.11 -15.81 5.67
CA GLY A 61 13.34 -15.03 5.47
C GLY A 61 13.21 -13.54 5.80
N GLU A 62 14.27 -12.78 5.47
CA GLU A 62 14.21 -11.32 5.45
C GLU A 62 13.40 -10.87 4.23
N LEU A 63 12.36 -10.06 4.46
CA LEU A 63 11.59 -9.49 3.38
C LEU A 63 12.44 -8.45 2.62
N PRO A 64 12.38 -8.41 1.28
CA PRO A 64 13.07 -7.40 0.47
C PRO A 64 12.42 -6.01 0.56
N ILE A 65 11.59 -5.76 1.57
CA ILE A 65 10.87 -4.52 1.80
C ILE A 65 10.65 -4.29 3.30
N ASP A 66 10.77 -3.04 3.72
CA ASP A 66 10.35 -2.60 5.04
C ASP A 66 8.82 -2.45 5.05
N LEU A 67 8.15 -3.17 5.94
CA LEU A 67 6.70 -3.12 6.12
C LEU A 67 6.27 -2.11 7.19
N ASP A 68 7.22 -1.50 7.90
CA ASP A 68 6.96 -0.42 8.85
C ASP A 68 6.96 0.95 8.13
N ASN A 69 6.46 1.98 8.79
CA ASN A 69 6.47 3.37 8.29
C ASN A 69 5.62 3.63 7.02
N TRP A 70 4.60 2.81 6.77
CA TRP A 70 3.62 3.04 5.72
C TRP A 70 2.40 3.76 6.26
N PHE A 71 1.98 4.81 5.55
CA PHE A 71 0.86 5.64 5.97
C PHE A 71 -0.14 5.85 4.85
N ILE A 72 -1.42 5.78 5.20
CA ILE A 72 -2.52 6.23 4.36
C ILE A 72 -2.93 7.62 4.86
N ALA A 73 -3.07 8.58 3.95
CA ALA A 73 -3.53 9.92 4.27
C ALA A 73 -4.85 10.21 3.55
N ASP A 74 -5.82 10.78 4.26
CA ASP A 74 -7.01 11.35 3.64
C ASP A 74 -6.71 12.66 2.90
N GLU A 75 -7.73 13.27 2.32
CA GLU A 75 -7.60 14.53 1.56
C GLU A 75 -7.12 15.73 2.40
N GLN A 76 -7.28 15.64 3.72
CA GLN A 76 -6.83 16.66 4.67
C GLN A 76 -5.41 16.37 5.19
N ASP A 77 -4.74 15.37 4.62
CA ASP A 77 -3.41 14.87 5.00
C ASP A 77 -3.37 14.26 6.42
N ASN A 78 -4.52 13.82 6.96
CA ASN A 78 -4.50 13.09 8.23
C ASN A 78 -3.98 11.67 7.97
N ARG A 79 -2.79 11.36 8.49
CA ARG A 79 -2.10 10.09 8.28
C ARG A 79 -2.44 9.05 9.35
N VAL A 80 -2.59 7.81 8.94
CA VAL A 80 -2.68 6.63 9.82
C VAL A 80 -1.72 5.57 9.28
N GLU A 81 -0.97 4.95 10.19
CA GLU A 81 -0.10 3.82 9.86
C GLU A 81 -0.94 2.63 9.37
N ALA A 82 -0.50 1.96 8.31
CA ALA A 82 -1.26 0.88 7.69
C ALA A 82 -0.35 -0.26 7.27
N TYR A 83 -0.83 -1.47 7.45
CA TYR A 83 -0.29 -2.64 6.78
C TYR A 83 -0.74 -2.59 5.32
N ILE A 84 0.21 -2.63 4.39
CA ILE A 84 -0.07 -2.53 2.97
C ILE A 84 0.43 -3.76 2.19
N ALA A 85 -0.30 -4.11 1.15
CA ALA A 85 0.13 -5.01 0.09
C ALA A 85 -0.21 -4.35 -1.25
N ILE A 86 0.72 -4.37 -2.19
CA ILE A 86 0.54 -3.77 -3.52
C ILE A 86 0.69 -4.87 -4.56
N HIS A 87 -0.39 -5.14 -5.29
CA HIS A 87 -0.45 -6.15 -6.33
C HIS A 87 -0.21 -5.49 -7.69
N ASN A 88 0.71 -6.05 -8.47
CA ASN A 88 1.05 -5.62 -9.84
C ASN A 88 1.41 -4.13 -10.00
N GLY A 89 1.65 -3.41 -8.90
CA GLY A 89 1.94 -1.98 -8.89
C GLY A 89 0.76 -1.07 -9.22
N ASN A 90 -0.48 -1.58 -9.24
CA ASN A 90 -1.66 -0.81 -9.59
C ASN A 90 -2.88 -1.06 -8.69
N GLU A 91 -2.81 -2.04 -7.81
CA GLU A 91 -3.86 -2.35 -6.84
C GLU A 91 -3.24 -2.36 -5.44
N ILE A 92 -3.90 -1.71 -4.49
CA ILE A 92 -3.48 -1.67 -3.09
C ILE A 92 -4.53 -2.32 -2.20
N TRP A 93 -4.03 -3.13 -1.28
CA TRP A 93 -4.77 -3.72 -0.19
C TRP A 93 -4.20 -3.14 1.10
N TRP A 94 -5.03 -2.60 1.97
CA TRP A 94 -4.55 -2.09 3.26
C TRP A 94 -5.53 -2.31 4.40
N ARG A 95 -4.97 -2.31 5.61
CA ARG A 95 -5.71 -2.31 6.88
C ARG A 95 -4.90 -1.59 7.95
N TRP A 96 -5.59 -1.15 9.00
CA TRP A 96 -4.98 -0.63 10.23
C TRP A 96 -4.78 -1.73 11.28
#